data_AF-A0A7I9YGD5-F1
#
_entry.id   AF-A0A7I9YGD5-F1
#
_cell.length_a   1.000
_cell.length_b   1.000
_cell.length_c   1.000
_cell.angle_alpha   90.00
_cell.angle_beta   90.00
_cell.angle_gamma   90.00
#
_symmetry.space_group_name_H-M   'P 1'
#
loop_
_entity.id
_entity.type
_entity.pdbx_description
1 polymer ?
#
loop_
_entity_poly.entity_id
_entity_poly.type
_entity_poly.pdbx_seq_one_letter_code
_entity_poly.pdbx_strand_id
1 'polypeptide(L)'
;MSKPLGVTMIRRLGLGAGVLGATAATLIAAPSAAAAPDCSHAAVTSTVDSVTGSARQYLSTHPGANAVVNQAISAPRPQAAADVRSYFTANPQEYYELRGILAPIGEKQRQCQTTVLPPELASAYAEFMAG
;
A
#
# COMPACT_ATOMS: atom_id res chain seq x y z
N MET A 1 -60.90 1.87 31.17
CA MET A 1 -61.64 1.52 29.95
C MET A 1 -61.40 2.60 28.91
N SER A 2 -60.44 2.41 27.99
CA SER A 2 -60.28 3.31 26.85
C SER A 2 -59.91 2.49 25.62
N LYS A 3 -60.82 2.54 24.65
CA LYS A 3 -60.91 1.77 23.41
C LYS A 3 -60.10 2.49 22.32
N PRO A 4 -59.57 1.77 21.31
CA PRO A 4 -58.57 2.28 20.36
C PRO A 4 -59.21 3.01 19.19
N LEU A 5 -58.47 3.93 18.56
CA LEU A 5 -58.81 4.48 17.25
C LEU A 5 -57.60 4.37 16.33
N GLY A 6 -57.87 3.77 15.17
CA GLY A 6 -56.91 3.18 14.26
C GLY A 6 -55.96 4.18 13.59
N VAL A 7 -54.76 3.67 13.34
CA VAL A 7 -53.72 4.28 12.54
C VAL A 7 -54.13 4.18 11.07
N THR A 8 -54.51 5.31 10.47
CA THR A 8 -54.57 5.46 9.02
C THR A 8 -53.14 5.46 8.47
N MET A 9 -52.84 4.42 7.72
CA MET A 9 -51.63 4.25 6.92
C MET A 9 -51.60 5.28 5.77
N ILE A 10 -50.52 6.07 5.68
CA ILE A 10 -50.16 6.75 4.43
C ILE A 10 -48.70 6.41 4.13
N ARG A 11 -48.54 5.57 3.11
CA ARG A 11 -47.29 5.20 2.45
C ARG A 11 -46.55 6.45 1.96
N ARG A 12 -45.26 6.55 2.26
CA ARG A 12 -44.29 7.24 1.41
C ARG A 12 -43.14 6.29 1.09
N LEU A 13 -43.19 5.75 -0.13
CA LEU A 13 -42.03 5.16 -0.79
C LEU A 13 -41.05 6.32 -1.04
N GLY A 14 -39.93 6.31 -0.33
CA GLY A 14 -38.80 7.19 -0.55
C GLY A 14 -37.54 6.40 -0.21
N LEU A 15 -36.89 5.85 -1.23
CA LEU A 15 -35.53 5.32 -1.13
C LEU A 15 -34.59 6.51 -0.88
N GLY A 16 -34.30 6.75 0.39
CA GLY A 16 -33.40 7.78 0.87
C GLY A 16 -33.08 7.47 2.34
N ALA A 17 -32.13 6.58 2.56
CA ALA A 17 -31.70 6.21 3.90
C ALA A 17 -30.65 7.20 4.41
N GLY A 18 -30.94 7.87 5.52
CA GLY A 18 -29.98 8.69 6.26
C GLY A 18 -30.62 9.69 7.21
N VAL A 19 -31.35 9.21 8.22
CA VAL A 19 -31.97 10.00 9.28
C VAL A 19 -30.91 10.51 10.27
N LEU A 20 -30.98 11.80 10.58
CA LEU A 20 -30.37 12.41 11.77
C LEU A 20 -31.03 11.85 13.04
N GLY A 21 -30.26 11.25 13.94
CA GLY A 21 -30.74 10.77 15.25
C GLY A 21 -29.62 10.78 16.29
N ALA A 22 -29.77 11.64 17.29
CA ALA A 22 -28.81 11.85 18.36
C ALA A 22 -28.92 10.79 19.48
N THR A 23 -27.75 10.46 20.04
CA THR A 23 -27.47 9.93 21.39
C THR A 23 -28.06 8.59 21.82
N ALA A 24 -27.27 7.53 21.63
CA ALA A 24 -26.99 6.52 22.65
C ALA A 24 -25.55 6.05 22.43
N ALA A 25 -24.68 6.22 23.43
CA ALA A 25 -23.30 5.73 23.38
C ALA A 25 -23.30 4.20 23.53
N THR A 26 -23.63 3.51 22.45
CA THR A 26 -23.29 2.11 22.27
C THR A 26 -21.96 2.10 21.53
N LEU A 27 -20.92 1.51 22.14
CA LEU A 27 -19.72 1.12 21.41
C LEU A 27 -20.13 -0.03 20.49
N ILE A 28 -20.80 0.32 19.39
CA ILE A 28 -20.96 -0.56 18.25
C ILE A 28 -19.53 -0.66 17.72
N ALA A 29 -18.88 -1.78 17.99
CA ALA A 29 -17.79 -2.25 17.15
C ALA A 29 -18.38 -2.41 15.75
N ALA A 30 -18.44 -1.30 15.01
CA ALA A 30 -18.74 -1.35 13.61
C ALA A 30 -17.68 -2.26 13.00
N PRO A 31 -18.03 -3.27 12.19
CA PRO A 31 -17.03 -3.89 11.36
C PRO A 31 -16.38 -2.73 10.62
N SER A 32 -15.07 -2.52 10.82
CA SER A 32 -14.30 -1.62 9.98
C SER A 32 -14.63 -2.06 8.57
N ALA A 33 -15.45 -1.28 7.87
CA ALA A 33 -15.76 -1.54 6.49
C ALA A 33 -14.43 -1.37 5.78
N ALA A 34 -13.69 -2.48 5.63
CA ALA A 34 -12.53 -2.52 4.80
C ALA A 34 -13.05 -2.19 3.41
N ALA A 35 -12.90 -0.93 3.02
CA ALA A 35 -13.16 -0.54 1.66
C ALA A 35 -12.34 -1.48 0.77
N ALA A 36 -12.96 -1.99 -0.29
CA ALA A 36 -12.25 -2.81 -1.25
C ALA A 36 -10.98 -2.08 -1.69
N PRO A 37 -9.84 -2.78 -1.88
CA PRO A 37 -8.60 -2.14 -2.26
C PRO A 37 -8.77 -1.39 -3.58
N ASP A 38 -8.36 -0.12 -3.61
CA ASP A 38 -8.40 0.69 -4.84
C ASP A 38 -7.28 0.25 -5.79
N CYS A 39 -7.63 -0.50 -6.82
CA CYS A 39 -6.69 -1.03 -7.81
C CYS A 39 -6.69 -0.23 -9.12
N SER A 40 -7.17 1.01 -9.09
CA SER A 40 -7.05 1.92 -10.23
C SER A 40 -5.58 2.18 -10.59
N HIS A 41 -5.31 2.46 -11.86
CA HIS A 41 -3.96 2.80 -12.33
C HIS A 41 -3.38 3.99 -11.57
N ALA A 42 -4.21 4.98 -11.23
CA ALA A 42 -3.81 6.14 -10.44
C ALA A 42 -3.33 5.74 -9.05
N ALA A 43 -4.10 4.91 -8.32
CA ALA A 43 -3.71 4.46 -6.98
C ALA A 43 -2.43 3.60 -6.99
N VAL A 44 -2.27 2.76 -8.01
CA VAL A 44 -1.04 1.98 -8.22
C VAL A 44 0.15 2.91 -8.48
N THR A 45 0.01 3.87 -9.39
CA THR A 45 1.08 4.83 -9.73
C THR A 45 1.46 5.67 -8.52
N SER A 46 0.49 6.21 -7.77
CA SER A 46 0.76 6.95 -6.54
C SER A 46 1.51 6.13 -5.49
N THR A 47 1.26 4.82 -5.41
CA THR A 47 2.01 3.93 -4.51
C THR A 47 3.47 3.83 -4.95
N VAL A 48 3.71 3.58 -6.25
CA VAL A 48 5.05 3.47 -6.81
C VAL A 48 5.82 4.78 -6.67
N ASP A 49 5.19 5.93 -6.96
CA ASP A 49 5.80 7.26 -6.83
C ASP A 49 6.16 7.57 -5.38
N SER A 50 5.25 7.30 -4.44
CA SER A 50 5.51 7.51 -3.00
C SER A 50 6.66 6.65 -2.51
N VAL A 51 6.70 5.36 -2.88
CA VAL A 51 7.78 4.45 -2.50
C VAL A 51 9.10 4.87 -3.13
N THR A 52 9.09 5.26 -4.40
CA THR A 52 10.27 5.74 -5.11
C THR A 52 10.81 7.02 -4.47
N GLY A 53 9.93 7.96 -4.08
CA GLY A 53 10.31 9.17 -3.35
C GLY A 53 10.97 8.85 -2.01
N SER A 54 10.36 7.97 -1.22
CA SER A 54 10.92 7.51 0.07
C SER A 54 12.26 6.80 -0.10
N ALA A 55 12.41 5.95 -1.12
CA ALA A 55 13.67 5.26 -1.40
C ALA A 55 14.77 6.25 -1.78
N ARG A 56 14.47 7.25 -2.64
CA ARG A 56 15.43 8.32 -2.98
C ARG A 56 15.85 9.13 -1.75
N GLN A 57 14.89 9.47 -0.89
CA GLN A 57 15.19 10.18 0.36
C GLN A 57 16.10 9.34 1.27
N TYR A 58 15.81 8.05 1.41
CA TYR A 58 16.65 7.12 2.17
C TYR A 58 18.07 7.04 1.60
N LEU A 59 18.20 6.83 0.29
CA LEU A 59 19.51 6.76 -0.36
C LEU A 59 20.30 8.08 -0.20
N SER A 60 19.63 9.24 -0.21
CA SER A 60 20.30 10.53 0.00
C SER A 60 20.97 10.67 1.37
N THR A 61 20.47 9.96 2.40
CA THR A 61 21.04 9.94 3.75
C THR A 61 21.92 8.71 4.01
N HIS A 62 22.04 7.80 3.03
CA HIS A 62 22.83 6.56 3.11
C HIS A 62 23.81 6.49 1.92
N PRO A 63 24.96 7.19 2.01
CA PRO A 63 25.87 7.33 0.86
C PRO A 63 26.43 6.01 0.35
N GLY A 64 26.61 5.00 1.20
CA GLY A 64 27.04 3.66 0.79
C GLY A 64 25.99 2.94 -0.06
N ALA A 65 24.74 2.89 0.42
CA ALA A 65 23.62 2.32 -0.33
C ALA A 65 23.38 3.06 -1.65
N ASN A 66 23.47 4.39 -1.62
CA ASN A 66 23.31 5.20 -2.83
C ASN A 66 24.41 4.92 -3.86
N ALA A 67 25.65 4.72 -3.43
CA ALA A 67 26.75 4.41 -4.33
C ALA A 67 26.52 3.06 -5.04
N VAL A 68 26.18 2.00 -4.30
CA VAL A 68 25.95 0.67 -4.90
C VAL A 68 24.72 0.66 -5.81
N VAL A 69 23.63 1.34 -5.43
CA VAL A 69 22.43 1.45 -6.28
C VAL A 69 22.73 2.24 -7.55
N ASN A 70 23.48 3.35 -7.48
CA ASN A 70 23.83 4.12 -8.67
C ASN A 70 24.77 3.36 -9.61
N GLN A 71 25.73 2.61 -9.07
CA GLN A 71 26.60 1.75 -9.87
C GLN A 71 25.79 0.66 -10.59
N ALA A 72 24.82 0.05 -9.88
CA ALA A 72 23.97 -1.01 -10.41
C ALA A 72 23.16 -0.57 -11.65
N ILE A 73 22.78 0.71 -11.78
CA ILE A 73 22.01 1.24 -12.92
C ILE A 73 22.73 1.03 -14.26
N SER A 74 24.05 1.16 -14.28
CA SER A 74 24.85 1.05 -15.52
C SER A 74 25.58 -0.29 -15.65
N ALA A 75 25.53 -1.13 -14.62
CA ALA A 75 26.21 -2.41 -14.61
C ALA A 75 25.39 -3.50 -15.34
N PRO A 76 26.05 -4.54 -15.90
CA PRO A 76 25.35 -5.74 -16.35
C PRO A 76 24.51 -6.34 -15.22
N ARG A 77 23.29 -6.78 -15.53
CA ARG A 77 22.32 -7.30 -14.54
C ARG A 77 22.89 -8.30 -13.53
N PRO A 78 23.69 -9.31 -13.91
CA PRO A 78 24.26 -10.24 -12.93
C PRO A 78 25.26 -9.59 -11.96
N GLN A 79 26.02 -8.60 -12.45
CA GLN A 79 26.98 -7.86 -11.63
C GLN A 79 26.26 -6.89 -10.69
N ALA A 80 25.29 -6.14 -11.21
CA ALA A 80 24.43 -5.27 -10.41
C ALA A 80 23.79 -6.01 -9.22
N ALA A 81 23.21 -7.18 -9.49
CA ALA A 81 22.63 -8.04 -8.45
C ALA A 81 23.66 -8.48 -7.40
N ALA A 82 24.82 -8.97 -7.83
CA ALA A 82 25.89 -9.41 -6.93
C ALA A 82 26.42 -8.27 -6.04
N ASP A 83 26.64 -7.09 -6.62
CA ASP A 83 27.17 -5.92 -5.90
C ASP A 83 26.16 -5.43 -4.85
N VAL A 84 24.88 -5.27 -5.24
CA VAL A 84 23.78 -4.89 -4.33
C VAL A 84 23.65 -5.92 -3.22
N ARG A 85 23.63 -7.22 -3.56
CA ARG A 85 23.54 -8.31 -2.57
C ARG A 85 24.68 -8.29 -1.58
N SER A 86 25.92 -8.13 -2.07
CA SER A 86 27.11 -8.06 -1.24
C SER A 86 27.04 -6.89 -0.26
N TYR A 87 26.67 -5.71 -0.73
CA TYR A 87 26.53 -4.52 0.11
C TYR A 87 25.48 -4.73 1.21
N PHE A 88 24.28 -5.16 0.87
CA PHE A 88 23.19 -5.31 1.83
C PHE A 88 23.34 -6.51 2.77
N THR A 89 24.15 -7.51 2.39
CA THR A 89 24.58 -8.59 3.30
C THR A 89 25.56 -8.07 4.35
N ALA A 90 26.46 -7.17 3.97
CA ALA A 90 27.38 -6.51 4.90
C ALA A 90 26.69 -5.43 5.76
N ASN A 91 25.57 -4.88 5.28
CA ASN A 91 24.80 -3.82 5.93
C ASN A 91 23.35 -4.26 6.17
N PRO A 92 23.10 -5.23 7.08
CA PRO A 92 21.77 -5.83 7.26
C PRO A 92 20.74 -4.83 7.79
N GLN A 93 21.14 -3.83 8.57
CA GLN A 93 20.21 -2.77 9.01
C GLN A 93 19.66 -2.01 7.80
N GLU A 94 20.54 -1.57 6.90
CA GLU A 94 20.14 -0.81 5.70
C GLU A 94 19.27 -1.65 4.76
N TYR A 95 19.52 -2.96 4.70
CA TYR A 95 18.69 -3.90 3.96
C TYR A 95 17.25 -3.90 4.47
N TYR A 96 17.05 -4.06 5.79
CA TYR A 96 15.71 -4.10 6.36
C TYR A 96 14.98 -2.77 6.26
N GLU A 97 15.69 -1.65 6.40
CA GLU A 97 15.11 -0.31 6.24
C GLU A 97 14.65 -0.07 4.80
N LEU A 98 15.54 -0.31 3.81
CA LEU A 98 15.19 -0.13 2.41
C LEU A 98 14.08 -1.11 1.99
N ARG A 99 14.11 -2.35 2.47
CA ARG A 99 13.00 -3.30 2.28
C ARG A 99 11.69 -2.82 2.86
N GLY A 100 11.71 -2.23 4.06
CA GLY A 100 10.53 -1.65 4.68
C GLY A 100 9.94 -0.52 3.83
N ILE A 101 10.78 0.32 3.25
CA ILE A 101 10.38 1.38 2.31
C ILE A 101 9.73 0.79 1.05
N LEU A 102 10.28 -0.30 0.51
CA LEU A 102 9.80 -0.91 -0.73
C LEU A 102 8.55 -1.80 -0.53
N ALA A 103 8.26 -2.22 0.70
CA ALA A 103 7.16 -3.13 1.04
C ALA A 103 5.78 -2.76 0.47
N PRO A 104 5.36 -1.47 0.39
CA PRO A 104 4.05 -1.10 -0.13
C PRO A 104 3.82 -1.52 -1.60
N ILE A 105 4.89 -1.66 -2.40
CA ILE A 105 4.79 -2.17 -3.77
C ILE A 105 4.26 -3.61 -3.77
N GLY A 106 4.91 -4.50 -3.00
CA GLY A 106 4.51 -5.89 -2.90
C GLY A 106 3.16 -6.10 -2.22
N GLU A 107 2.79 -5.23 -1.29
CA GLU A 107 1.44 -5.21 -0.72
C GLU A 107 0.41 -4.84 -1.80
N LYS A 108 0.65 -3.79 -2.58
CA LYS A 108 -0.25 -3.38 -3.67
C LYS A 108 -0.39 -4.47 -4.74
N GLN A 109 0.71 -5.13 -5.11
CA GLN A 109 0.69 -6.25 -6.05
C GLN A 109 -0.20 -7.40 -5.55
N ARG A 110 -0.10 -7.76 -4.27
CA ARG A 110 -0.93 -8.83 -3.68
C ARG A 110 -2.39 -8.43 -3.57
N GLN A 111 -2.66 -7.20 -3.13
CA GLN A 111 -4.02 -6.65 -3.02
C GLN A 111 -4.75 -6.60 -4.37
N CYS A 112 -4.02 -6.24 -5.43
CA CYS A 112 -4.58 -6.06 -6.77
C CYS A 112 -4.34 -7.23 -7.72
N GLN A 113 -3.69 -8.30 -7.24
CA GLN A 113 -3.34 -9.50 -8.02
C GLN A 113 -2.67 -9.19 -9.36
N THR A 114 -1.82 -8.16 -9.39
CA THR A 114 -1.21 -7.63 -10.62
C THR A 114 0.25 -7.25 -10.40
N THR A 115 1.01 -7.13 -11.49
CA THR A 115 2.36 -6.56 -11.46
C THR A 115 2.26 -5.05 -11.66
N VAL A 116 2.78 -4.30 -10.70
CA VAL A 116 2.72 -2.82 -10.69
C VAL A 116 4.02 -2.16 -11.18
N LEU A 117 5.04 -2.96 -11.48
CA LEU A 117 6.36 -2.53 -11.95
C LEU A 117 6.61 -3.00 -13.38
N PRO A 118 7.36 -2.23 -14.20
CA PRO A 118 7.92 -2.72 -15.45
C PRO A 118 8.75 -4.00 -15.24
N PRO A 119 8.85 -4.92 -16.23
CA PRO A 119 9.50 -6.23 -16.04
C PRO A 119 10.95 -6.17 -15.52
N GLU A 120 11.70 -5.17 -15.98
CA GLU A 120 13.09 -4.93 -15.60
C GLU A 120 13.20 -4.57 -14.10
N LEU A 121 12.34 -3.67 -13.62
CA LEU A 121 12.28 -3.26 -12.22
C LEU A 121 11.63 -4.33 -11.33
N ALA A 122 10.62 -5.04 -11.85
CA ALA A 122 9.94 -6.11 -11.11
C ALA A 122 10.91 -7.24 -10.72
N SER A 123 11.81 -7.60 -11.63
CA SER A 123 12.83 -8.62 -11.37
C SER A 123 13.88 -8.13 -10.37
N ALA A 124 14.38 -6.90 -10.50
CA ALA A 124 15.30 -6.31 -9.53
C ALA A 124 14.68 -6.17 -8.13
N TYR A 125 13.43 -5.72 -8.05
CA TYR A 125 12.65 -5.66 -6.80
C TYR A 125 12.48 -7.04 -6.18
N ALA A 126 12.08 -8.05 -6.97
CA ALA A 126 11.86 -9.40 -6.46
C ALA A 126 13.15 -10.02 -5.92
N GLU A 127 14.27 -9.83 -6.62
CA GLU A 127 15.59 -10.29 -6.21
C GLU A 127 16.04 -9.62 -4.90
N PHE A 128 15.93 -8.30 -4.79
CA PHE A 128 16.22 -7.59 -3.54
C PHE A 128 15.33 -8.04 -2.37
N MET A 129 14.03 -8.24 -2.61
CA MET A 129 13.09 -8.66 -1.56
C MET A 129 13.26 -10.12 -1.12
N ALA A 130 13.87 -10.97 -1.96
CA ALA A 130 14.16 -12.36 -1.63
C ALA A 130 15.32 -12.50 -0.63
N GLY A 131 16.14 -11.44 -0.48
CA GLY A 131 17.43 -11.53 0.18
C GLY A 131 18.45 -11.95 -0.84
#